data_AF-A0A409Y5R9-F1
#
_entry.id   AF-A0A409Y5R9-F1
#
_cell.length_a   1.000
_cell.length_b   1.000
_cell.length_c   1.000
_cell.angle_alpha   90.00
_cell.angle_beta   90.00
_cell.angle_gamma   90.00
#
_symmetry.space_group_name_H-M   'P 1'
#
loop_
_entity.id
_entity.type
_entity.pdbx_description
1 polymer ?
#
loop_
_entity_poly.entity_id
_entity_poly.type
_entity_poly.pdbx_seq_one_letter_code
_entity_poly.pdbx_strand_id
1 'polypeptide(L)'
;MYVSYFESALLRLTKDAVFGLFHEFDLLSLFAVSRTSRLAHGVYTVYKQTVWNPDNHYRRWFHDVASFKELLQQTGGVVSGSFALQFFGRVHYPSSDMDIFLRAAGADDLCNWLREEGYYTDISTDEYAELGGSGSSHFARAVMNKSTFHDPLLGVYAFQKTRTSVGGREEELRVQVIIVDADPVQHIIFDFHSTGVMNFLTAFEGVSVFPWSTFVERTSYVCKIRRESEARVSGWTKKYEGRGFSVRAGGTYPAASLVRGKRSVGDCCSWTIVFDDCAPRSRGYYGTQNIHVAFEVLLEESGVVAHGSCIRVAEPYIWSFEHFLLRAPPSVICQLLQHVDILSLVSLSLTSKHLHDIYMWFAERAWDPSWRYRQWFVDVSAFRRLLRRCNAVVSGSFALQYFDRKRYVGSDMDIFLRCAGVDEFCAWLKREGYRYVGGGTSYIRTSFPQDTLKALARRNAKHGSLLGVHTFQRLVGTATGHVEVMRVQIVVVDTDPLEHILFEFHSTAVMNFLTADRAVAIFPFNTYIQRVSFVTHAPPPASKHVVWKKKYRKRGFAVVGGGSHDCVRRVVLGLRHIGDRSCWTMTFRHRGYYGVSKPNLDFEVLSSEIGIVEEGCKLKIAEPYVWRTFLL
;
A
#
# COMPACT_ATOMS: atom_id res chain seq x y z
N MET A 1 -7.81 -24.78 -62.51
CA MET A 1 -7.06 -24.04 -61.48
C MET A 1 -5.66 -24.64 -61.49
N TYR A 2 -4.65 -23.91 -61.97
CA TYR A 2 -3.28 -24.43 -62.09
C TYR A 2 -2.61 -24.38 -60.71
N VAL A 3 -2.31 -25.56 -60.16
CA VAL A 3 -1.54 -25.72 -58.93
C VAL A 3 -0.07 -25.47 -59.27
N SER A 4 0.63 -24.63 -58.51
CA SER A 4 2.06 -24.38 -58.73
C SER A 4 2.89 -25.65 -58.53
N TYR A 5 4.13 -25.67 -59.05
CA TYR A 5 5.04 -26.80 -58.82
C TYR A 5 5.30 -27.04 -57.32
N PHE A 6 5.38 -25.98 -56.53
CA PHE A 6 5.56 -26.07 -55.08
C PHE A 6 4.34 -26.72 -54.41
N GLU A 7 3.12 -26.25 -54.70
CA GLU A 7 1.90 -26.84 -54.14
C GLU A 7 1.70 -28.29 -54.62
N SER A 8 2.06 -28.59 -55.87
CA SER A 8 2.03 -29.95 -56.39
C SER A 8 3.02 -30.87 -55.67
N ALA A 9 4.19 -30.34 -55.27
CA ALA A 9 5.14 -31.06 -54.44
C ALA A 9 4.59 -31.28 -53.02
N LEU A 10 4.00 -30.26 -52.38
CA LEU A 10 3.40 -30.39 -51.05
C LEU A 10 2.33 -31.49 -51.00
N LEU A 11 1.47 -31.58 -52.02
CA LEU A 11 0.42 -32.61 -52.10
C LEU A 11 0.95 -34.04 -52.30
N ARG A 12 2.18 -34.20 -52.79
CA ARG A 12 2.81 -35.50 -53.03
C ARG A 12 3.65 -35.98 -51.84
N LEU A 13 3.98 -35.09 -50.92
CA LEU A 13 4.71 -35.41 -49.70
C LEU A 13 3.78 -36.01 -48.66
N THR A 14 4.33 -36.84 -47.78
CA THR A 14 3.61 -37.29 -46.58
C THR A 14 3.37 -36.12 -45.63
N LYS A 15 2.37 -36.24 -44.76
CA LYS A 15 2.09 -35.25 -43.71
C LYS A 15 3.37 -34.90 -42.92
N ASP A 16 4.14 -35.90 -42.54
CA ASP A 16 5.35 -35.72 -41.73
C ASP A 16 6.45 -34.97 -42.49
N ALA A 17 6.62 -35.24 -43.79
CA ALA A 17 7.57 -34.51 -44.63
C ALA A 17 7.17 -33.03 -44.82
N VAL A 18 5.88 -32.76 -45.02
CA VAL A 18 5.36 -31.38 -45.10
C VAL A 18 5.54 -30.66 -43.77
N PHE A 19 5.25 -31.33 -42.65
CA PHE A 19 5.40 -30.78 -41.32
C PHE A 19 6.87 -30.50 -41.00
N GLY A 20 7.78 -31.41 -41.35
CA GLY A 20 9.22 -31.20 -41.25
C GLY A 20 9.66 -29.97 -42.03
N LEU A 21 9.27 -29.86 -43.31
CA LEU A 21 9.58 -28.68 -44.14
C LEU A 21 9.08 -27.37 -43.51
N PHE A 22 7.84 -27.34 -43.03
CA PHE A 22 7.26 -26.13 -42.42
C PHE A 22 7.90 -25.80 -41.06
N HIS A 23 8.43 -26.81 -40.35
CA HIS A 23 9.15 -26.63 -39.09
C HIS A 23 10.50 -25.95 -39.30
N GLU A 24 11.18 -26.23 -40.41
CA GLU A 24 12.46 -25.59 -40.76
C GLU A 24 12.32 -24.12 -41.21
N PHE A 25 11.14 -23.69 -41.65
CA PHE A 25 10.92 -22.27 -41.95
C PHE A 25 10.94 -21.44 -40.68
N ASP A 26 11.65 -20.31 -40.69
CA ASP A 26 11.45 -19.26 -39.69
C ASP A 26 10.00 -18.74 -39.71
N LEU A 27 9.58 -18.02 -38.67
CA LEU A 27 8.18 -17.58 -38.57
C LEU A 27 7.75 -16.66 -39.73
N LEU A 28 8.63 -15.77 -40.19
CA LEU A 28 8.30 -14.84 -41.28
C LEU A 28 8.15 -15.59 -42.59
N SER A 29 9.07 -16.53 -42.87
CA SER A 29 9.01 -17.41 -44.03
C SER A 29 7.76 -18.29 -44.01
N LEU A 30 7.41 -18.87 -42.85
CA LEU A 30 6.19 -19.67 -42.68
C LEU A 30 4.94 -18.84 -42.98
N PHE A 31 4.85 -17.62 -42.45
CA PHE A 31 3.72 -16.72 -42.70
C PHE A 31 3.72 -16.13 -44.11
N ALA A 32 4.88 -15.98 -44.75
CA ALA A 32 4.95 -15.59 -46.15
C ALA A 32 4.38 -16.71 -47.03
N VAL A 33 4.85 -17.95 -46.84
CA VAL A 33 4.38 -19.12 -47.59
C VAL A 33 2.87 -19.33 -47.40
N SER A 34 2.36 -19.21 -46.18
CA SER A 34 0.91 -19.37 -45.91
C SER A 34 0.02 -18.32 -46.57
N ARG A 35 0.58 -17.19 -47.03
CA ARG A 35 -0.13 -16.12 -47.76
C ARG A 35 -0.01 -16.23 -49.27
N THR A 36 0.78 -17.15 -49.80
CA THR A 36 0.97 -17.29 -51.25
C THR A 36 -0.22 -17.90 -51.97
N SER A 37 -0.95 -18.82 -51.32
CA SER A 37 -2.12 -19.48 -51.90
C SER A 37 -3.09 -20.03 -50.86
N ARG A 38 -4.31 -20.37 -51.30
CA ARG A 38 -5.33 -21.02 -50.44
C ARG A 38 -4.90 -22.41 -49.98
N LEU A 39 -4.18 -23.16 -50.82
CA LEU A 39 -3.69 -24.50 -50.46
C LEU A 39 -2.59 -24.42 -49.42
N ALA A 40 -1.59 -23.56 -49.63
CA ALA A 40 -0.53 -23.32 -48.65
C ALA A 40 -1.10 -22.80 -47.32
N HIS A 41 -2.11 -21.93 -47.38
CA HIS A 41 -2.84 -21.47 -46.21
C HIS A 41 -3.57 -22.61 -45.48
N GLY A 42 -4.22 -23.51 -46.20
CA GLY A 42 -4.88 -24.69 -45.64
C GLY A 42 -3.88 -25.62 -44.94
N VAL A 43 -2.76 -25.93 -45.59
CA VAL A 43 -1.67 -26.73 -44.99
C VAL A 43 -1.10 -26.05 -43.74
N TYR A 44 -0.85 -24.74 -43.80
CA TYR A 44 -0.42 -23.95 -42.65
C TYR A 44 -1.44 -24.00 -41.51
N THR A 45 -2.75 -23.96 -41.80
CA THR A 45 -3.80 -24.02 -40.78
C THR A 45 -3.76 -25.34 -40.02
N VAL A 46 -3.61 -26.46 -40.74
CA VAL A 46 -3.47 -27.80 -40.13
C VAL A 46 -2.16 -27.92 -39.33
N TYR A 47 -1.06 -27.39 -39.87
CA TYR A 47 0.23 -27.30 -39.17
C TYR A 47 0.11 -26.50 -37.88
N LYS A 48 -0.47 -25.28 -37.95
CA LYS A 48 -0.68 -24.36 -36.83
C LYS A 48 -1.47 -25.03 -35.70
N GLN A 49 -2.58 -25.70 -36.05
CA GLN A 49 -3.45 -26.42 -35.12
C GLN A 49 -2.76 -27.61 -34.45
N THR A 50 -1.68 -28.15 -35.02
CA THR A 50 -0.93 -29.24 -34.40
C THR A 50 0.22 -28.70 -33.56
N VAL A 51 0.98 -27.76 -34.09
CA VAL A 51 2.25 -27.30 -33.50
C VAL A 51 2.03 -26.36 -32.33
N TRP A 52 1.01 -25.48 -32.39
CA TRP A 52 0.62 -24.61 -31.28
C TRP A 52 -0.61 -25.12 -30.53
N ASN A 53 -0.79 -26.45 -30.48
CA ASN A 53 -1.76 -27.07 -29.57
C ASN A 53 -1.06 -27.41 -28.24
N PRO A 54 -1.41 -26.74 -27.13
CA PRO A 54 -0.73 -26.94 -25.86
C PRO A 54 -0.83 -28.39 -25.35
N ASP A 55 -1.89 -29.13 -25.69
CA ASP A 55 -2.07 -30.50 -25.24
C ASP A 55 -0.99 -31.42 -25.81
N ASN A 56 -0.52 -31.17 -27.05
CA ASN A 56 0.60 -31.91 -27.63
C ASN A 56 1.90 -31.70 -26.84
N HIS A 57 2.07 -30.53 -26.23
CA HIS A 57 3.25 -30.22 -25.42
C HIS A 57 3.11 -30.74 -23.98
N TYR A 58 1.93 -30.62 -23.37
CA TYR A 58 1.66 -31.09 -22.01
C TYR A 58 1.67 -32.62 -21.87
N ARG A 59 1.31 -33.38 -22.91
CA ARG A 59 1.40 -34.87 -22.90
C ARG A 59 2.82 -35.41 -22.69
N ARG A 60 3.86 -34.59 -22.84
CA ARG A 60 5.22 -34.98 -22.42
C ARG A 60 5.32 -35.09 -20.89
N TRP A 61 4.61 -34.22 -20.18
CA TRP A 61 4.74 -33.96 -18.75
C TRP A 61 3.68 -34.67 -17.91
N PHE A 62 2.46 -34.77 -18.42
CA PHE A 62 1.28 -35.20 -17.66
C PHE A 62 0.49 -36.25 -18.42
N HIS A 63 -0.09 -37.21 -17.69
CA HIS A 63 -1.00 -38.19 -18.26
C HIS A 63 -2.38 -37.55 -18.49
N ASP A 64 -2.89 -36.81 -17.51
CA ASP A 64 -4.17 -36.10 -17.60
C ASP A 64 -3.99 -34.60 -17.86
N VAL A 65 -3.89 -34.25 -19.14
CA VAL A 65 -3.78 -32.85 -19.60
C VAL A 65 -5.06 -32.05 -19.35
N ALA A 66 -6.23 -32.70 -19.35
CA ALA A 66 -7.50 -32.01 -19.11
C ALA A 66 -7.57 -31.53 -17.65
N SER A 67 -7.27 -32.41 -16.70
CA SER A 67 -7.18 -32.07 -15.28
C SER A 67 -6.12 -30.98 -15.02
N PHE A 68 -4.99 -31.00 -15.71
CA PHE A 68 -4.00 -29.93 -15.61
C PHE A 68 -4.53 -28.56 -16.03
N LYS A 69 -5.25 -28.47 -17.16
CA LYS A 69 -5.85 -27.22 -17.64
C LYS A 69 -6.95 -26.71 -16.69
N GLU A 70 -7.77 -27.61 -16.14
CA GLU A 70 -8.75 -27.28 -15.10
C GLU A 70 -8.07 -26.69 -13.86
N LEU A 71 -6.94 -27.26 -13.46
CA LEU A 71 -6.17 -26.79 -12.32
C LEU A 71 -5.52 -25.43 -12.57
N LEU A 72 -4.98 -25.17 -13.76
CA LEU A 72 -4.50 -23.83 -14.15
C LEU A 72 -5.62 -22.79 -14.05
N GLN A 73 -6.82 -23.13 -14.52
CA GLN A 73 -7.97 -22.25 -14.42
C GLN A 73 -8.42 -22.02 -12.97
N GLN A 74 -8.57 -23.09 -12.19
CA GLN A 74 -9.06 -23.03 -10.81
C GLN A 74 -8.11 -22.22 -9.92
N THR A 75 -6.81 -22.43 -10.08
CA THR A 75 -5.77 -21.74 -9.30
C THR A 75 -5.43 -20.35 -9.85
N GLY A 76 -5.83 -20.04 -11.08
CA GLY A 76 -5.35 -18.88 -11.83
C GLY A 76 -3.85 -18.95 -12.16
N GLY A 77 -3.32 -20.16 -12.24
CA GLY A 77 -1.91 -20.43 -12.56
C GLY A 77 -1.58 -20.17 -14.04
N VAL A 78 -0.30 -19.95 -14.32
CA VAL A 78 0.23 -19.75 -15.67
C VAL A 78 1.54 -20.50 -15.84
N VAL A 79 1.74 -21.12 -17.01
CA VAL A 79 3.01 -21.74 -17.40
C VAL A 79 3.84 -20.70 -18.13
N SER A 80 5.10 -20.49 -17.75
CA SER A 80 5.96 -19.45 -18.32
C SER A 80 7.40 -19.96 -18.54
N GLY A 81 8.35 -19.04 -18.74
CA GLY A 81 9.76 -19.36 -18.83
C GLY A 81 10.15 -20.16 -20.07
N SER A 82 11.00 -21.16 -19.89
CA SER A 82 11.56 -21.94 -21.01
C SER A 82 10.51 -22.77 -21.74
N PHE A 83 9.47 -23.23 -21.05
CA PHE A 83 8.40 -24.01 -21.66
C PHE A 83 7.58 -23.16 -22.64
N ALA A 84 7.11 -22.00 -22.19
CA ALA A 84 6.35 -21.08 -23.04
C ALA A 84 7.21 -20.55 -24.22
N LEU A 85 8.51 -20.30 -23.98
CA LEU A 85 9.44 -19.92 -25.03
C LEU A 85 9.55 -20.99 -26.14
N GLN A 86 9.62 -22.27 -25.78
CA GLN A 86 9.65 -23.39 -26.73
C GLN A 86 8.36 -23.53 -27.52
N PHE A 87 7.21 -23.41 -26.84
CA PHE A 87 5.89 -23.49 -27.45
C PHE A 87 5.73 -22.48 -28.59
N PHE A 88 6.01 -21.20 -28.34
CA PHE A 88 5.92 -20.17 -29.37
C PHE A 88 7.03 -20.30 -30.42
N GLY A 89 8.25 -20.60 -29.98
CA GLY A 89 9.44 -20.66 -30.84
C GLY A 89 9.48 -21.88 -31.77
N ARG A 90 8.65 -22.90 -31.52
CA ARG A 90 8.70 -24.20 -32.21
C ARG A 90 10.08 -24.85 -32.10
N VAL A 91 10.67 -24.78 -30.90
CA VAL A 91 12.01 -25.31 -30.61
C VAL A 91 11.96 -26.26 -29.42
N HIS A 92 12.93 -27.18 -29.34
CA HIS A 92 13.04 -28.12 -28.22
C HIS A 92 14.37 -27.93 -27.48
N TYR A 93 14.29 -27.75 -26.17
CA TYR A 93 15.41 -27.68 -25.23
C TYR A 93 15.37 -28.91 -24.32
N PRO A 94 16.21 -29.94 -24.54
CA PRO A 94 16.11 -31.22 -23.84
C PRO A 94 16.12 -31.12 -22.30
N SER A 95 16.92 -30.20 -21.74
CA SER A 95 17.09 -29.98 -20.30
C SER A 95 16.27 -28.82 -19.74
N SER A 96 15.16 -28.44 -20.40
CA SER A 96 14.32 -27.35 -19.89
C SER A 96 13.33 -27.82 -18.82
N ASP A 97 13.23 -27.04 -17.76
CA ASP A 97 12.18 -27.17 -16.75
C ASP A 97 10.85 -26.55 -17.24
N MET A 98 9.76 -26.94 -16.59
CA MET A 98 8.45 -26.29 -16.70
C MET A 98 8.19 -25.40 -15.48
N ASP A 99 8.08 -24.09 -15.70
CA ASP A 99 7.83 -23.12 -14.65
C ASP A 99 6.33 -22.78 -14.57
N ILE A 100 5.69 -23.06 -13.44
CA ILE A 100 4.27 -22.79 -13.19
C ILE A 100 4.15 -21.76 -12.08
N PHE A 101 3.59 -20.59 -12.40
CA PHE A 101 3.40 -19.48 -11.47
C PHE A 101 1.96 -19.42 -10.98
N LEU A 102 1.74 -19.31 -9.67
CA LEU A 102 0.41 -19.19 -9.08
C LEU A 102 0.44 -18.48 -7.71
N ARG A 103 -0.73 -18.13 -7.19
CA ARG A 103 -0.89 -17.57 -5.85
C ARG A 103 -1.11 -18.64 -4.79
N ALA A 104 -0.86 -18.29 -3.52
CA ALA A 104 -0.83 -19.20 -2.38
C ALA A 104 -2.01 -20.19 -2.28
N ALA A 105 -3.26 -19.75 -2.43
CA ALA A 105 -4.44 -20.64 -2.31
C ALA A 105 -4.48 -21.84 -3.26
N GLY A 106 -3.79 -21.79 -4.42
CA GLY A 106 -3.74 -22.92 -5.36
C GLY A 106 -2.53 -23.83 -5.21
N ALA A 107 -1.60 -23.48 -4.31
CA ALA A 107 -0.30 -24.15 -4.19
C ALA A 107 -0.45 -25.61 -3.78
N ASP A 108 -1.24 -25.89 -2.74
CA ASP A 108 -1.40 -27.23 -2.21
C ASP A 108 -2.08 -28.16 -3.22
N ASP A 109 -3.12 -27.68 -3.92
CA ASP A 109 -3.82 -28.48 -4.95
C ASP A 109 -2.89 -28.87 -6.09
N LEU A 110 -2.10 -27.93 -6.60
CA LEU A 110 -1.12 -28.21 -7.66
C LEU A 110 -0.01 -29.14 -7.19
N CYS A 111 0.52 -28.92 -5.98
CA CYS A 111 1.55 -29.79 -5.41
C CYS A 111 1.03 -31.21 -5.17
N ASN A 112 -0.21 -31.35 -4.68
CA ASN A 112 -0.83 -32.65 -4.45
C ASN A 112 -1.09 -33.38 -5.77
N TRP A 113 -1.66 -32.67 -6.76
CA TRP A 113 -1.91 -33.22 -8.09
C TRP A 113 -0.62 -33.67 -8.79
N LEU A 114 0.48 -32.91 -8.66
CA LEU A 114 1.78 -33.34 -9.19
C LEU A 114 2.27 -34.65 -8.57
N ARG A 115 2.04 -34.86 -7.26
CA ARG A 115 2.37 -36.13 -6.60
C ARG A 115 1.52 -37.29 -7.12
N GLU A 116 0.23 -37.05 -7.36
CA GLU A 116 -0.67 -38.04 -7.96
C GLU A 116 -0.27 -38.38 -9.40
N GLU A 117 0.24 -37.41 -10.17
CA GLU A 117 0.84 -37.61 -11.50
C GLU A 117 2.19 -38.35 -11.47
N GLY A 118 2.70 -38.67 -10.28
CA GLY A 118 3.94 -39.43 -10.07
C GLY A 118 5.21 -38.58 -10.01
N TYR A 119 5.09 -37.27 -9.79
CA TYR A 119 6.25 -36.43 -9.44
C TYR A 119 6.57 -36.54 -7.96
N TYR A 120 7.85 -36.45 -7.63
CA TYR A 120 8.33 -36.38 -6.25
C TYR A 120 9.17 -35.12 -6.05
N THR A 121 9.18 -34.60 -4.82
CA THR A 121 9.93 -33.39 -4.49
C THR A 121 11.42 -33.68 -4.46
N ASP A 122 12.19 -32.88 -5.20
CA ASP A 122 13.64 -32.93 -5.11
C ASP A 122 14.09 -32.14 -3.88
N ILE A 123 14.61 -32.85 -2.87
CA ILE A 123 15.15 -32.24 -1.64
C ILE A 123 16.60 -31.75 -1.88
N SER A 124 17.21 -32.07 -3.03
CA SER A 124 18.65 -31.94 -3.28
C SER A 124 19.07 -30.75 -4.14
N THR A 125 18.16 -30.06 -4.84
CA THR A 125 18.48 -28.93 -5.73
C THR A 125 17.77 -27.63 -5.35
N ASP A 126 17.99 -27.18 -4.12
CA ASP A 126 17.63 -25.82 -3.75
C ASP A 126 18.62 -24.80 -4.40
N GLU A 127 18.47 -24.54 -5.70
CA GLU A 127 19.06 -23.35 -6.36
C GLU A 127 18.47 -22.03 -5.82
N TYR A 128 17.48 -22.13 -4.92
CA TYR A 128 16.86 -21.05 -4.16
C TYR A 128 17.01 -21.23 -2.62
N ALA A 129 17.89 -22.13 -2.15
CA ALA A 129 18.17 -22.39 -0.71
C ALA A 129 18.56 -21.13 0.07
N GLU A 130 19.09 -20.10 -0.59
CA GLU A 130 19.45 -18.85 0.06
C GLU A 130 18.25 -18.09 0.64
N LEU A 131 17.01 -18.47 0.28
CA LEU A 131 15.77 -18.01 0.91
C LEU A 131 15.15 -19.06 1.88
N GLY A 132 15.76 -20.23 1.99
CA GLY A 132 15.35 -21.39 2.80
C GLY A 132 15.86 -21.39 4.24
N GLY A 133 16.16 -20.22 4.80
CA GLY A 133 16.46 -20.06 6.22
C GLY A 133 15.21 -20.28 7.07
N SER A 134 15.03 -21.52 7.57
CA SER A 134 14.17 -21.89 8.69
C SER A 134 12.67 -21.53 8.60
N GLY A 135 11.85 -22.51 8.21
CA GLY A 135 10.57 -22.76 8.89
C GLY A 135 9.40 -21.82 8.66
N SER A 136 9.21 -21.24 7.47
CA SER A 136 7.96 -20.54 7.14
C SER A 136 7.37 -21.08 5.84
N SER A 137 6.24 -21.79 5.93
CA SER A 137 5.45 -22.16 4.75
C SER A 137 5.14 -20.92 3.92
N HIS A 138 4.99 -21.06 2.60
CA HIS A 138 4.57 -19.96 1.72
C HIS A 138 3.30 -19.26 2.26
N PHE A 139 2.42 -19.99 2.96
CA PHE A 139 1.29 -19.45 3.72
C PHE A 139 1.71 -18.50 4.85
N ALA A 140 2.70 -18.86 5.67
CA ALA A 140 3.20 -17.97 6.72
C ALA A 140 3.80 -16.68 6.11
N ARG A 141 4.46 -16.75 4.94
CA ARG A 141 4.94 -15.56 4.24
C ARG A 141 3.80 -14.70 3.69
N ALA A 142 2.78 -15.32 3.10
CA ALA A 142 1.58 -14.64 2.61
C ALA A 142 0.79 -13.96 3.74
N VAL A 143 0.48 -14.69 4.82
CA VAL A 143 -0.30 -14.18 5.97
C VAL A 143 0.42 -13.05 6.70
N MET A 144 1.75 -13.12 6.79
CA MET A 144 2.55 -12.11 7.48
C MET A 144 2.89 -10.90 6.59
N ASN A 145 2.42 -10.84 5.33
CA ASN A 145 2.82 -9.85 4.32
C ASN A 145 4.35 -9.67 4.28
N LYS A 146 5.09 -10.79 4.35
CA LYS A 146 6.57 -10.77 4.34
C LYS A 146 7.15 -10.59 2.93
N SER A 147 6.34 -10.70 1.89
CA SER A 147 6.64 -10.21 0.54
C SER A 147 6.82 -8.68 0.58
N THR A 148 7.71 -8.17 -0.25
CA THR A 148 7.79 -6.72 -0.48
C THR A 148 7.37 -6.43 -1.91
N PHE A 149 6.98 -5.19 -2.21
CA PHE A 149 6.80 -4.73 -3.59
C PHE A 149 7.99 -5.06 -4.52
N HIS A 150 9.19 -5.28 -3.96
CA HIS A 150 10.39 -5.62 -4.71
C HIS A 150 10.69 -7.13 -4.82
N ASP A 151 10.02 -7.96 -4.03
CA ASP A 151 10.19 -9.40 -4.03
C ASP A 151 8.87 -10.10 -3.66
N PRO A 152 7.99 -10.32 -4.65
CA PRO A 152 6.71 -10.99 -4.45
C PRO A 152 6.83 -12.52 -4.44
N LEU A 153 8.05 -13.09 -4.48
CA LEU A 153 8.25 -14.54 -4.43
C LEU A 153 8.01 -15.07 -3.02
N LEU A 154 7.02 -15.95 -2.85
CA LEU A 154 6.65 -16.58 -1.58
C LEU A 154 7.30 -17.96 -1.40
N GLY A 155 7.52 -18.70 -2.47
CA GLY A 155 8.18 -20.01 -2.42
C GLY A 155 8.38 -20.61 -3.81
N VAL A 156 9.33 -21.54 -3.92
CA VAL A 156 9.57 -22.35 -5.12
C VAL A 156 9.62 -23.80 -4.67
N TYR A 157 8.83 -24.67 -5.32
CA TYR A 157 8.85 -26.10 -5.08
C TYR A 157 9.28 -26.83 -6.35
N ALA A 158 10.37 -27.59 -6.27
CA ALA A 158 10.89 -28.38 -7.38
C ALA A 158 10.36 -29.83 -7.31
N PHE A 159 9.83 -30.30 -8.42
CA PHE A 159 9.28 -31.62 -8.61
C PHE A 159 10.00 -32.32 -9.76
N GLN A 160 10.31 -33.60 -9.60
CA GLN A 160 10.95 -34.39 -10.64
C GLN A 160 10.25 -35.73 -10.88
N LYS A 161 10.32 -36.22 -12.11
CA LYS A 161 9.76 -37.50 -12.54
C LYS A 161 10.64 -38.12 -13.62
N THR A 162 10.91 -39.41 -13.51
CA THR A 162 11.64 -40.16 -14.53
C THR A 162 10.65 -40.80 -15.50
N ARG A 163 10.90 -40.66 -16.79
CA ARG A 163 10.10 -41.27 -17.85
C ARG A 163 11.01 -42.07 -18.78
N THR A 164 10.62 -43.31 -19.08
CA THR A 164 11.29 -44.08 -20.14
C THR A 164 10.80 -43.59 -21.50
N SER A 165 11.72 -43.06 -22.31
CA SER A 165 11.44 -42.68 -23.70
C SER A 165 11.15 -43.91 -24.58
N VAL A 166 10.55 -43.68 -25.75
CA VAL A 166 10.22 -44.73 -26.74
C VAL A 166 11.46 -45.51 -27.21
N GLY A 167 12.67 -44.94 -27.04
CA GLY A 167 13.95 -45.58 -27.34
C GLY A 167 14.64 -46.24 -26.13
N GLY A 168 13.95 -46.42 -25.00
CA GLY A 168 14.48 -47.05 -23.79
C GLY A 168 15.42 -46.17 -22.95
N ARG A 169 15.66 -44.92 -23.34
CA ARG A 169 16.43 -43.96 -22.53
C ARG A 169 15.56 -43.35 -21.44
N GLU A 170 16.07 -43.30 -20.22
CA GLU A 170 15.42 -42.55 -19.14
C GLU A 170 15.60 -41.04 -19.36
N GLU A 171 14.50 -40.32 -19.25
CA GLU A 171 14.42 -38.86 -19.33
C GLU A 171 13.92 -38.33 -17.98
N GLU A 172 14.59 -37.32 -17.46
CA GLU A 172 14.19 -36.64 -16.22
C GLU A 172 13.38 -35.39 -16.56
N LEU A 173 12.16 -35.29 -16.03
CA LEU A 173 11.27 -34.16 -16.20
C LEU A 173 11.24 -33.35 -14.91
N ARG A 174 11.42 -32.02 -14.99
CA ARG A 174 11.46 -31.11 -13.85
C ARG A 174 10.39 -30.02 -13.94
N VAL A 175 9.55 -29.93 -12.92
CA VAL A 175 8.50 -28.91 -12.79
C VAL A 175 8.81 -28.03 -11.59
N GLN A 176 8.81 -26.72 -11.78
CA GLN A 176 8.93 -25.73 -10.71
C GLN A 176 7.58 -25.07 -10.46
N VAL A 177 7.08 -25.21 -9.23
CA VAL A 177 5.87 -24.53 -8.76
C VAL A 177 6.29 -23.27 -8.01
N ILE A 178 6.05 -22.11 -8.61
CA ILE A 178 6.53 -20.80 -8.15
C ILE A 178 5.35 -20.02 -7.58
N ILE A 179 5.38 -19.77 -6.28
CA ILE A 179 4.30 -19.14 -5.55
C ILE A 179 4.60 -17.66 -5.39
N VAL A 180 3.68 -16.83 -5.84
CA VAL A 180 3.82 -15.36 -5.84
C VAL A 180 2.69 -14.69 -5.07
N ASP A 181 2.99 -13.53 -4.52
CA ASP A 181 2.03 -12.68 -3.78
C ASP A 181 1.24 -11.72 -4.67
N ALA A 182 1.52 -11.72 -5.98
CA ALA A 182 0.85 -10.89 -6.97
C ALA A 182 0.04 -11.76 -7.94
N ASP A 183 -0.72 -11.13 -8.83
CA ASP A 183 -1.29 -11.85 -9.97
C ASP A 183 -0.15 -12.45 -10.84
N PRO A 184 -0.22 -13.73 -11.24
CA PRO A 184 0.90 -14.36 -11.97
C PRO A 184 1.25 -13.67 -13.29
N VAL A 185 0.27 -13.10 -14.00
CA VAL A 185 0.54 -12.33 -15.23
C VAL A 185 1.29 -11.03 -14.87
N GLN A 186 0.85 -10.32 -13.83
CA GLN A 186 1.56 -9.13 -13.34
C GLN A 186 3.00 -9.45 -12.92
N HIS A 187 3.21 -10.59 -12.22
CA HIS A 187 4.54 -11.04 -11.85
C HIS A 187 5.44 -11.25 -13.07
N ILE A 188 4.92 -11.87 -14.13
CA ILE A 188 5.68 -12.07 -15.37
C ILE A 188 6.05 -10.74 -16.00
N ILE A 189 5.14 -9.77 -16.05
CA ILE A 189 5.39 -8.47 -16.67
C ILE A 189 6.38 -7.61 -15.86
N PHE A 190 6.29 -7.62 -14.53
CA PHE A 190 7.02 -6.66 -13.68
C PHE A 190 8.23 -7.25 -12.92
N ASP A 191 8.37 -8.57 -12.85
CA ASP A 191 9.42 -9.23 -12.05
C ASP A 191 10.37 -10.14 -12.83
N PHE A 192 10.14 -10.36 -14.13
CA PHE A 192 11.04 -11.16 -14.95
C PHE A 192 12.30 -10.38 -15.33
N HIS A 193 13.41 -11.12 -15.45
CA HIS A 193 14.72 -10.55 -15.72
C HIS A 193 14.88 -9.97 -17.13
N SER A 194 14.17 -10.51 -18.11
CA SER A 194 14.33 -10.14 -19.52
C SER A 194 13.08 -10.43 -20.35
N THR A 195 12.91 -9.72 -21.46
CA THR A 195 11.72 -9.81 -22.32
C THR A 195 11.54 -11.15 -23.00
N GLY A 196 12.63 -11.86 -23.28
CA GLY A 196 12.60 -13.14 -24.00
C GLY A 196 11.87 -14.26 -23.26
N VAL A 197 11.68 -14.13 -21.94
CA VAL A 197 10.92 -15.08 -21.13
C VAL A 197 9.53 -14.58 -20.73
N MET A 198 9.11 -13.40 -21.18
CA MET A 198 7.77 -12.85 -20.92
C MET A 198 6.74 -13.43 -21.90
N ASN A 199 6.70 -14.75 -21.96
CA ASN A 199 5.71 -15.53 -22.71
C ASN A 199 5.05 -16.49 -21.72
N PHE A 200 3.73 -16.65 -21.80
CA PHE A 200 3.03 -17.51 -20.86
C PHE A 200 1.82 -18.18 -21.49
N LEU A 201 1.38 -19.27 -20.87
CA LEU A 201 0.23 -20.07 -21.24
C LEU A 201 -0.71 -20.14 -20.03
N THR A 202 -1.97 -19.79 -20.25
CA THR A 202 -3.08 -20.00 -19.32
C THR A 202 -3.82 -21.29 -19.69
N ALA A 203 -4.93 -21.59 -19.01
CA ALA A 203 -5.83 -22.67 -19.42
C ALA A 203 -6.48 -22.46 -20.80
N PHE A 204 -6.55 -21.21 -21.27
CA PHE A 204 -7.37 -20.82 -22.43
C PHE A 204 -6.60 -20.19 -23.58
N GLU A 205 -5.45 -19.60 -23.29
CA GLU A 205 -4.66 -18.88 -24.28
C GLU A 205 -3.17 -18.81 -23.92
N GLY A 206 -2.34 -18.73 -24.95
CA GLY A 206 -0.95 -18.36 -24.85
C GLY A 206 -0.72 -16.93 -25.29
N VAL A 207 0.14 -16.20 -24.59
CA VAL A 207 0.55 -14.85 -24.95
C VAL A 207 2.07 -14.71 -24.96
N SER A 208 2.61 -14.19 -26.06
CA SER A 208 3.95 -13.60 -26.10
C SER A 208 3.83 -12.08 -26.11
N VAL A 209 4.44 -11.43 -25.12
CA VAL A 209 4.33 -9.97 -24.92
C VAL A 209 5.24 -9.19 -25.88
N PHE A 210 6.39 -9.78 -26.22
CA PHE A 210 7.40 -9.20 -27.12
C PHE A 210 7.74 -10.17 -28.25
N PRO A 211 6.77 -10.56 -29.11
CA PRO A 211 6.95 -11.63 -30.08
C PRO A 211 7.96 -11.27 -31.18
N TRP A 212 7.98 -10.01 -31.63
CA TRP A 212 8.91 -9.57 -32.68
C TRP A 212 10.36 -9.67 -32.21
N SER A 213 10.72 -9.00 -31.11
CA SER A 213 12.10 -9.06 -30.61
C SER A 213 12.48 -10.49 -30.22
N THR A 214 11.58 -11.25 -29.59
CA THR A 214 11.88 -12.61 -29.10
C THR A 214 12.04 -13.62 -30.23
N PHE A 215 11.10 -13.70 -31.17
CA PHE A 215 11.05 -14.80 -32.14
C PHE A 215 11.54 -14.43 -33.54
N VAL A 216 11.46 -13.15 -33.92
CA VAL A 216 11.99 -12.68 -35.21
C VAL A 216 13.44 -12.24 -35.07
N GLU A 217 13.74 -11.38 -34.10
CA GLU A 217 15.09 -10.82 -33.93
C GLU A 217 15.99 -11.64 -33.01
N ARG A 218 15.44 -12.67 -32.35
CA ARG A 218 16.13 -13.47 -31.33
C ARG A 218 16.85 -12.59 -30.30
N THR A 219 16.23 -11.49 -29.90
CA THR A 219 16.77 -10.50 -28.97
C THR A 219 15.95 -10.49 -27.67
N SER A 220 16.65 -10.59 -26.54
CA SER A 220 16.06 -10.47 -25.20
C SER A 220 16.64 -9.26 -24.48
N TYR A 221 15.80 -8.31 -24.09
CA TYR A 221 16.24 -7.11 -23.38
C TYR A 221 16.19 -7.37 -21.87
N VAL A 222 17.30 -7.13 -21.17
CA VAL A 222 17.32 -7.16 -19.70
C VAL A 222 16.48 -5.99 -19.19
N CYS A 223 15.41 -6.31 -18.46
CA CYS A 223 14.44 -5.34 -17.98
C CYS A 223 14.42 -5.20 -16.44
N LYS A 224 15.03 -6.16 -15.75
CA LYS A 224 15.18 -6.15 -14.29
C LYS A 224 16.36 -7.01 -13.89
N ILE A 225 17.26 -6.46 -13.08
CA ILE A 225 18.26 -7.26 -12.36
C ILE A 225 17.77 -7.33 -10.90
N ARG A 226 17.41 -8.53 -10.44
CA ARG A 226 17.08 -8.77 -9.02
C ARG A 226 18.36 -8.60 -8.18
N ARG A 227 18.25 -8.54 -6.84
CA ARG A 227 19.43 -8.59 -5.94
C ARG A 227 20.04 -10.00 -5.97
N GLU A 228 20.65 -10.34 -7.08
CA GLU A 228 21.23 -11.64 -7.39
C GLU A 228 22.73 -11.47 -7.64
N SER A 229 23.50 -12.52 -7.36
CA SER A 229 24.94 -12.51 -7.61
C SER A 229 25.26 -12.33 -9.09
N GLU A 230 26.39 -11.71 -9.41
CA GLU A 230 26.86 -11.58 -10.80
C GLU A 230 26.99 -12.95 -11.49
N ALA A 231 27.35 -13.99 -10.74
CA ALA A 231 27.40 -15.36 -11.22
C ALA A 231 26.03 -15.86 -11.71
N ARG A 232 24.95 -15.56 -10.98
CA ARG A 232 23.58 -15.92 -11.36
C ARG A 232 23.13 -15.16 -12.61
N VAL A 233 23.42 -13.86 -12.67
CA VAL A 233 23.15 -13.02 -13.86
C VAL A 233 23.86 -13.56 -15.09
N SER A 234 25.15 -13.89 -14.95
CA SER A 234 25.94 -14.51 -16.01
C SER A 234 25.40 -15.89 -16.41
N GLY A 235 24.94 -16.69 -15.44
CA GLY A 235 24.43 -18.04 -15.67
C GLY A 235 23.20 -18.07 -16.58
N TRP A 236 22.16 -17.31 -16.26
CA TRP A 236 20.98 -17.26 -17.13
C TRP A 236 21.25 -16.52 -18.44
N THR A 237 22.15 -15.52 -18.45
CA THR A 237 22.57 -14.85 -19.70
C THR A 237 23.17 -15.85 -20.68
N LYS A 238 24.18 -16.62 -20.24
CA LYS A 238 24.81 -17.68 -21.04
C LYS A 238 23.83 -18.76 -21.46
N LYS A 239 22.87 -19.12 -20.60
CA LYS A 239 21.81 -20.09 -20.93
C LYS A 239 21.00 -19.66 -22.15
N TYR A 240 20.57 -18.39 -22.22
CA TYR A 240 19.78 -17.90 -23.35
C TYR A 240 20.64 -17.55 -24.58
N GLU A 241 21.88 -17.08 -24.38
CA GLU A 241 22.84 -16.92 -25.48
C GLU A 241 23.15 -18.25 -26.17
N GLY A 242 23.36 -19.32 -25.39
CA GLY A 242 23.53 -20.69 -25.91
C GLY A 242 22.29 -21.24 -26.64
N ARG A 243 21.11 -20.62 -26.43
CA ARG A 243 19.87 -20.92 -27.18
C ARG A 243 19.71 -20.04 -28.43
N GLY A 244 20.72 -19.24 -28.77
CA GLY A 244 20.75 -18.38 -29.95
C GLY A 244 20.12 -17.00 -29.75
N PHE A 245 19.98 -16.53 -28.51
CA PHE A 245 19.47 -15.18 -28.24
C PHE A 245 20.61 -14.15 -28.07
N SER A 246 20.43 -12.97 -28.63
CA SER A 246 21.22 -11.78 -28.27
C SER A 246 20.61 -11.15 -27.02
N VAL A 247 21.27 -11.32 -25.86
CA VAL A 247 20.83 -10.72 -24.60
C VAL A 247 21.42 -9.31 -24.48
N ARG A 248 20.55 -8.28 -24.45
CA ARG A 248 20.94 -6.87 -24.38
C ARG A 248 20.79 -6.32 -22.97
N ALA A 249 21.90 -5.95 -22.35
CA ALA A 249 21.99 -5.41 -21.00
C ALA A 249 22.26 -3.89 -20.99
N GLY A 250 22.48 -3.30 -19.82
CA GLY A 250 22.75 -1.87 -19.66
C GLY A 250 23.94 -1.37 -20.48
N GLY A 251 23.86 -0.14 -20.98
CA GLY A 251 24.84 0.43 -21.91
C GLY A 251 24.68 0.00 -23.37
N THR A 252 23.69 -0.84 -23.70
CA THR A 252 23.34 -1.19 -25.09
C THR A 252 22.07 -0.48 -25.54
N TYR A 253 22.08 0.01 -26.78
CA TYR A 253 20.89 0.64 -27.36
C TYR A 253 19.86 -0.43 -27.77
N PRO A 254 18.57 -0.28 -27.39
CA PRO A 254 17.52 -1.14 -27.88
C PRO A 254 17.36 -1.01 -29.40
N ALA A 255 16.93 -2.08 -30.08
CA ALA A 255 16.66 -2.01 -31.51
C ALA A 255 15.52 -1.01 -31.80
N ALA A 256 15.53 -0.42 -33.00
CA ALA A 256 14.50 0.53 -33.44
C ALA A 256 13.09 -0.10 -33.51
N SER A 257 13.03 -1.42 -33.66
CA SER A 257 11.81 -2.24 -33.69
C SER A 257 11.16 -2.47 -32.32
N LEU A 258 11.88 -2.21 -31.21
CA LEU A 258 11.29 -2.32 -29.88
C LEU A 258 10.19 -1.27 -29.72
N VAL A 259 8.95 -1.72 -29.52
CA VAL A 259 7.81 -0.83 -29.27
C VAL A 259 7.93 -0.25 -27.85
N ARG A 260 8.03 1.08 -27.77
CA ARG A 260 8.26 1.86 -26.55
C ARG A 260 6.97 2.46 -26.02
N GLY A 261 6.99 2.91 -24.77
CA GLY A 261 5.86 3.59 -24.15
C GLY A 261 4.74 2.63 -23.76
N LYS A 262 3.50 3.12 -23.79
CA LYS A 262 2.32 2.39 -23.27
C LYS A 262 1.99 1.18 -24.13
N ARG A 263 1.81 0.05 -23.46
CA ARG A 263 1.47 -1.26 -24.01
C ARG A 263 0.45 -1.94 -23.11
N SER A 264 -0.21 -2.97 -23.61
CA SER A 264 -1.01 -3.87 -22.80
C SER A 264 -0.85 -5.30 -23.27
N VAL A 265 -0.90 -6.24 -22.35
CA VAL A 265 -0.87 -7.67 -22.70
C VAL A 265 -2.06 -8.01 -23.60
N GLY A 266 -1.76 -8.56 -24.77
CA GLY A 266 -2.76 -8.84 -25.82
C GLY A 266 -3.05 -7.67 -26.76
N ASP A 267 -2.27 -6.59 -26.72
CA ASP A 267 -2.34 -5.53 -27.72
C ASP A 267 -1.91 -5.99 -29.12
N CYS A 268 -2.02 -5.10 -30.12
CA CYS A 268 -1.66 -5.38 -31.51
C CYS A 268 -0.16 -5.70 -31.74
N CYS A 269 0.67 -5.51 -30.71
CA CYS A 269 2.10 -5.83 -30.73
C CYS A 269 2.42 -7.11 -29.92
N SER A 270 1.41 -7.75 -29.34
CA SER A 270 1.50 -9.05 -28.67
C SER A 270 1.08 -10.17 -29.63
N TRP A 271 1.52 -11.40 -29.36
CA TRP A 271 1.06 -12.58 -30.09
C TRP A 271 0.22 -13.47 -29.17
N THR A 272 -1.08 -13.50 -29.42
CA THR A 272 -2.04 -14.30 -28.67
C THR A 272 -2.53 -15.50 -29.48
N ILE A 273 -2.58 -16.68 -28.85
CA ILE A 273 -3.12 -17.92 -29.41
C ILE A 273 -4.20 -18.43 -28.46
N VAL A 274 -5.45 -18.48 -28.92
CA VAL A 274 -6.58 -19.02 -28.16
C VAL A 274 -6.64 -20.54 -28.38
N PHE A 275 -6.97 -21.30 -27.34
CA PHE A 275 -7.09 -22.75 -27.37
C PHE A 275 -8.56 -23.18 -27.52
N ASP A 276 -8.84 -24.10 -28.44
CA ASP A 276 -10.21 -24.47 -28.82
C ASP A 276 -10.89 -25.45 -27.82
N ASP A 277 -10.12 -26.26 -27.10
CA ASP A 277 -10.59 -27.27 -26.13
C ASP A 277 -10.34 -26.82 -24.68
N CYS A 278 -11.22 -25.94 -24.20
CA CYS A 278 -11.09 -25.30 -22.90
C CYS A 278 -11.73 -26.13 -21.77
N ALA A 279 -11.06 -26.15 -20.61
CA ALA A 279 -11.64 -26.54 -19.33
C ALA A 279 -12.98 -25.83 -19.06
N PRO A 280 -13.92 -26.41 -18.29
CA PRO A 280 -15.21 -25.79 -18.00
C PRO A 280 -15.01 -24.42 -17.37
N ARG A 281 -15.66 -23.35 -17.87
CA ARG A 281 -15.57 -21.99 -17.31
C ARG A 281 -16.19 -21.90 -15.90
N SER A 282 -15.49 -22.43 -14.89
CA SER A 282 -15.73 -22.26 -13.47
C SER A 282 -15.00 -21.03 -12.92
N ARG A 283 -15.52 -20.49 -11.80
CA ARG A 283 -14.89 -19.38 -11.07
C ARG A 283 -13.73 -19.93 -10.24
N GLY A 284 -12.49 -19.61 -10.63
CA GLY A 284 -11.29 -19.96 -9.86
C GLY A 284 -11.22 -19.25 -8.50
N TYR A 285 -10.26 -19.63 -7.66
CA TYR A 285 -10.12 -19.15 -6.27
C TYR A 285 -10.07 -17.64 -6.12
N TYR A 286 -9.51 -16.96 -7.12
CA TYR A 286 -9.34 -15.51 -7.13
C TYR A 286 -10.28 -14.81 -8.14
N GLY A 287 -11.30 -15.51 -8.63
CA GLY A 287 -12.18 -15.03 -9.69
C GLY A 287 -11.60 -15.27 -11.09
N THR A 288 -12.09 -14.51 -12.07
CA THR A 288 -11.63 -14.59 -13.46
C THR A 288 -10.19 -14.09 -13.57
N GLN A 289 -9.32 -14.88 -14.20
CA GLN A 289 -7.93 -14.50 -14.45
C GLN A 289 -7.89 -13.26 -15.36
N ASN A 290 -7.23 -12.19 -14.91
CA ASN A 290 -7.07 -10.97 -15.70
C ASN A 290 -5.74 -11.00 -16.45
N ILE A 291 -5.80 -11.33 -17.74
CA ILE A 291 -4.60 -11.31 -18.59
C ILE A 291 -4.30 -9.92 -19.17
N HIS A 292 -5.23 -8.97 -19.14
CA HIS A 292 -5.08 -7.65 -19.75
C HIS A 292 -4.36 -6.67 -18.81
N VAL A 293 -3.07 -6.92 -18.59
CA VAL A 293 -2.20 -6.05 -17.79
C VAL A 293 -1.65 -4.91 -18.65
N ALA A 294 -1.89 -3.66 -18.25
CA ALA A 294 -1.29 -2.49 -18.87
C ALA A 294 0.11 -2.24 -18.29
N PHE A 295 1.05 -1.80 -19.14
CA PHE A 295 2.43 -1.53 -18.75
C PHE A 295 3.07 -0.47 -19.66
N GLU A 296 4.25 0.00 -19.28
CA GLU A 296 5.05 0.94 -20.05
C GLU A 296 6.48 0.42 -20.25
N VAL A 297 6.99 0.55 -21.48
CA VAL A 297 8.37 0.19 -21.85
C VAL A 297 9.22 1.47 -21.88
N LEU A 298 10.09 1.60 -20.90
CA LEU A 298 10.94 2.76 -20.66
C LEU A 298 12.40 2.47 -21.03
N LEU A 299 13.08 3.48 -21.57
CA LEU A 299 14.48 3.41 -21.99
C LEU A 299 15.42 4.10 -21.01
N GLU A 300 16.72 3.91 -21.16
CA GLU A 300 17.75 4.51 -20.29
C GLU A 300 17.61 6.04 -20.16
N GLU A 301 17.22 6.72 -21.25
CA GLU A 301 16.91 8.15 -21.30
C GLU A 301 15.78 8.61 -20.35
N SER A 302 14.94 7.69 -19.87
CA SER A 302 13.96 7.97 -18.81
C SER A 302 14.62 8.20 -17.43
N GLY A 303 15.85 7.74 -17.21
CA GLY A 303 16.55 7.83 -15.93
C GLY A 303 16.08 6.82 -14.87
N VAL A 304 15.23 5.85 -15.22
CA VAL A 304 14.72 4.83 -14.27
C VAL A 304 15.01 3.39 -14.62
N VAL A 305 15.72 3.16 -15.71
CA VAL A 305 16.30 1.86 -16.00
C VAL A 305 17.41 1.61 -14.99
N ALA A 306 17.31 0.49 -14.27
CA ALA A 306 18.31 0.13 -13.26
C ALA A 306 19.67 -0.14 -13.92
N HIS A 307 20.76 0.15 -13.22
CA HIS A 307 22.11 -0.14 -13.70
C HIS A 307 22.23 -1.61 -14.13
N GLY A 308 22.77 -1.84 -15.33
CA GLY A 308 22.88 -3.17 -15.94
C GLY A 308 21.62 -3.66 -16.70
N SER A 309 20.48 -2.97 -16.61
CA SER A 309 19.30 -3.25 -17.44
C SER A 309 19.33 -2.39 -18.72
N CYS A 310 18.81 -2.92 -19.84
CA CYS A 310 18.69 -2.18 -21.10
C CYS A 310 17.40 -1.36 -21.17
N ILE A 311 16.32 -1.90 -20.60
CA ILE A 311 15.00 -1.26 -20.55
C ILE A 311 14.38 -1.41 -19.16
N ARG A 312 13.23 -0.79 -18.94
CA ARG A 312 12.37 -1.06 -17.79
C ARG A 312 10.94 -1.29 -18.25
N VAL A 313 10.34 -2.38 -17.78
CA VAL A 313 8.90 -2.65 -17.95
C VAL A 313 8.24 -2.32 -16.60
N ALA A 314 7.35 -1.33 -16.57
CA ALA A 314 6.77 -0.81 -15.33
C ALA A 314 5.26 -0.57 -15.45
N GLU A 315 4.60 -0.42 -14.30
CA GLU A 315 3.19 -0.06 -14.24
C GLU A 315 2.97 1.34 -14.86
N PRO A 316 1.88 1.54 -15.60
CA PRO A 316 1.64 2.80 -16.28
C PRO A 316 1.26 3.90 -15.26
N TYR A 317 1.61 5.15 -15.59
CA TYR A 317 1.19 6.39 -14.89
C TYR A 317 1.78 6.72 -13.52
N ILE A 318 2.19 5.75 -12.69
CA ILE A 318 2.84 6.04 -11.39
C ILE A 318 4.10 6.88 -11.60
N TRP A 319 4.85 6.57 -12.66
CA TRP A 319 6.14 7.20 -12.92
C TRP A 319 6.08 8.69 -13.26
N SER A 320 5.08 9.14 -14.03
CA SER A 320 4.99 10.54 -14.44
C SER A 320 4.79 11.49 -13.24
N PHE A 321 3.98 11.09 -12.27
CA PHE A 321 3.74 11.86 -11.05
C PHE A 321 4.89 11.70 -10.04
N GLU A 322 5.40 10.48 -9.86
CA GLU A 322 6.56 10.22 -9.01
C GLU A 322 7.80 10.98 -9.48
N HIS A 323 8.07 10.99 -10.78
CA HIS A 323 9.17 11.72 -11.38
C HIS A 323 8.98 13.24 -11.29
N PHE A 324 7.75 13.73 -11.46
CA PHE A 324 7.43 15.14 -11.17
C PHE A 324 7.77 15.50 -9.72
N LEU A 325 7.34 14.70 -8.74
CA LEU A 325 7.62 14.96 -7.33
C LEU A 325 9.12 14.85 -7.00
N LEU A 326 9.84 13.90 -7.60
CA LEU A 326 11.29 13.75 -7.39
C LEU A 326 12.11 14.92 -7.94
N ARG A 327 11.64 15.57 -9.02
CA ARG A 327 12.30 16.74 -9.61
C ARG A 327 11.75 18.07 -9.11
N ALA A 328 10.61 18.05 -8.43
CA ALA A 328 10.00 19.26 -7.90
C ALA A 328 10.85 19.85 -6.77
N PRO A 329 10.98 21.18 -6.69
CA PRO A 329 11.59 21.83 -5.54
C PRO A 329 10.87 21.46 -4.23
N PRO A 330 11.57 21.36 -3.08
CA PRO A 330 10.94 21.04 -1.80
C PRO A 330 9.75 21.92 -1.43
N SER A 331 9.75 23.19 -1.85
CA SER A 331 8.63 24.12 -1.65
C SER A 331 7.37 23.69 -2.40
N VAL A 332 7.50 23.21 -3.64
CA VAL A 332 6.39 22.72 -4.46
C VAL A 332 5.83 21.43 -3.87
N ILE A 333 6.70 20.49 -3.47
CA ILE A 333 6.30 19.25 -2.80
C ILE A 333 5.50 19.56 -1.54
N CYS A 334 6.04 20.43 -0.67
CA CYS A 334 5.36 20.83 0.55
C CYS A 334 4.00 21.47 0.26
N GLN A 335 3.91 22.39 -0.70
CA GLN A 335 2.65 23.04 -1.07
C GLN A 335 1.63 22.03 -1.60
N LEU A 336 2.04 21.10 -2.46
CA LEU A 336 1.14 20.09 -3.01
C LEU A 336 0.63 19.16 -1.91
N LEU A 337 1.54 18.50 -1.19
CA LEU A 337 1.18 17.51 -0.17
C LEU A 337 0.44 18.13 1.02
N GLN A 338 0.63 19.42 1.31
CA GLN A 338 -0.14 20.18 2.30
C GLN A 338 -1.64 20.24 1.98
N HIS A 339 -2.04 20.14 0.70
CA HIS A 339 -3.43 20.19 0.27
C HIS A 339 -4.04 18.80 -0.01
N VAL A 340 -3.22 17.75 -0.12
CA VAL A 340 -3.69 16.36 -0.25
C VAL A 340 -4.25 15.88 1.08
N ASP A 341 -5.40 15.20 1.09
CA ASP A 341 -6.00 14.66 2.31
C ASP A 341 -5.18 13.48 2.88
N ILE A 342 -5.47 13.10 4.13
CA ILE A 342 -4.68 12.12 4.86
C ILE A 342 -4.75 10.73 4.21
N LEU A 343 -5.91 10.31 3.69
CA LEU A 343 -6.03 8.99 3.07
C LEU A 343 -5.24 8.95 1.77
N SER A 344 -5.38 9.98 0.92
CA SER A 344 -4.62 10.06 -0.31
C SER A 344 -3.11 10.14 -0.07
N LEU A 345 -2.63 10.80 0.99
CA LEU A 345 -1.21 10.76 1.37
C LEU A 345 -0.74 9.36 1.75
N VAL A 346 -1.52 8.65 2.58
CA VAL A 346 -1.20 7.27 2.97
C VAL A 346 -1.21 6.36 1.74
N SER A 347 -2.24 6.42 0.90
CA SER A 347 -2.30 5.66 -0.36
C SER A 347 -1.10 5.96 -1.25
N LEU A 348 -0.72 7.24 -1.44
CA LEU A 348 0.45 7.63 -2.22
C LEU A 348 1.75 7.06 -1.63
N SER A 349 1.89 7.06 -0.31
CA SER A 349 3.06 6.48 0.36
C SER A 349 3.19 4.96 0.19
N LEU A 350 2.12 4.27 -0.21
CA LEU A 350 2.08 2.82 -0.37
C LEU A 350 2.36 2.40 -1.82
N THR A 351 2.42 3.34 -2.78
CA THR A 351 2.61 3.01 -4.20
C THR A 351 4.07 2.80 -4.60
N SER A 352 5.03 3.46 -3.96
CA SER A 352 6.46 3.25 -4.23
C SER A 352 7.34 3.64 -3.04
N LYS A 353 8.58 3.14 -3.00
CA LYS A 353 9.57 3.53 -1.98
C LYS A 353 9.91 5.02 -2.03
N HIS A 354 10.10 5.61 -3.21
CA HIS A 354 10.44 7.03 -3.27
C HIS A 354 9.27 7.90 -2.79
N LEU A 355 8.04 7.53 -3.14
CA LEU A 355 6.85 8.23 -2.66
C LEU A 355 6.65 8.04 -1.15
N HIS A 356 6.99 6.87 -0.63
CA HIS A 356 7.07 6.63 0.82
C HIS A 356 8.09 7.57 1.49
N ASP A 357 9.30 7.67 0.94
CA ASP A 357 10.36 8.53 1.49
C ASP A 357 9.99 10.01 1.42
N ILE A 358 9.39 10.47 0.31
CA ILE A 358 8.85 11.83 0.16
C ILE A 358 7.76 12.09 1.20
N TYR A 359 6.83 11.14 1.37
CA TYR A 359 5.80 11.24 2.40
C TYR A 359 6.41 11.33 3.79
N MET A 360 7.37 10.48 4.14
CA MET A 360 8.01 10.49 5.47
C MET A 360 8.75 11.81 5.71
N TRP A 361 9.49 12.30 4.72
CA TRP A 361 10.17 13.60 4.77
C TRP A 361 9.19 14.77 4.96
N PHE A 362 8.04 14.72 4.27
CA PHE A 362 6.98 15.70 4.40
C PHE A 362 6.30 15.60 5.77
N ALA A 363 5.98 14.38 6.23
CA ALA A 363 5.29 14.11 7.47
C ALA A 363 6.10 14.61 8.68
N GLU A 364 7.42 14.40 8.69
CA GLU A 364 8.32 14.94 9.70
C GLU A 364 8.25 16.47 9.83
N ARG A 365 7.90 17.19 8.75
CA ARG A 365 7.77 18.65 8.73
C ARG A 365 6.34 19.10 9.03
N ALA A 366 5.37 18.47 8.39
CA ALA A 366 3.95 18.83 8.48
C ALA A 366 3.41 18.65 9.91
N TRP A 367 3.94 17.65 10.63
CA TRP A 367 3.60 17.35 12.02
C TRP A 367 4.80 17.49 12.95
N ASP A 368 5.65 18.50 12.74
CA ASP A 368 6.56 18.98 13.78
C ASP A 368 5.86 20.09 14.60
N PRO A 369 5.59 19.87 15.89
CA PRO A 369 4.92 20.86 16.73
C PRO A 369 5.73 22.15 16.90
N SER A 370 7.05 22.10 16.69
CA SER A 370 7.95 23.23 16.88
C SER A 370 7.62 24.38 15.92
N TRP A 371 7.30 24.07 14.67
CA TRP A 371 6.87 25.07 13.68
C TRP A 371 5.59 25.77 14.08
N ARG A 372 4.65 25.05 14.68
CA ARG A 372 3.38 25.62 15.16
C ARG A 372 3.62 26.47 16.41
N TYR A 373 4.43 26.00 17.36
CA TYR A 373 4.73 26.74 18.60
C TYR A 373 5.53 28.02 18.37
N ARG A 374 6.40 28.08 17.34
CA ARG A 374 7.16 29.30 16.99
C ARG A 374 6.28 30.51 16.69
N GLN A 375 5.03 30.30 16.27
CA GLN A 375 4.09 31.40 16.08
C GLN A 375 3.65 32.02 17.41
N TRP A 376 3.63 31.21 18.48
CA TRP A 376 3.11 31.58 19.78
C TRP A 376 4.22 31.97 20.76
N PHE A 377 5.40 31.39 20.64
CA PHE A 377 6.46 31.50 21.64
C PHE A 377 7.83 31.64 21.00
N VAL A 378 8.68 32.45 21.62
CA VAL A 378 10.07 32.66 21.19
C VAL A 378 10.90 31.42 21.51
N ASP A 379 10.85 30.94 22.77
CA ASP A 379 11.54 29.71 23.19
C ASP A 379 10.58 28.51 23.25
N VAL A 380 10.46 27.81 22.12
CA VAL A 380 9.68 26.57 22.00
C VAL A 380 10.20 25.45 22.90
N SER A 381 11.51 25.39 23.12
CA SER A 381 12.12 24.36 23.96
C SER A 381 11.80 24.59 25.43
N ALA A 382 11.82 25.84 25.90
CA ALA A 382 11.33 26.22 27.22
C ALA A 382 9.84 25.90 27.38
N PHE A 383 9.02 26.21 26.38
CA PHE A 383 7.59 25.87 26.40
C PHE A 383 7.38 24.36 26.57
N ARG A 384 8.09 23.52 25.83
CA ARG A 384 7.97 22.05 25.96
C ARG A 384 8.46 21.53 27.31
N ARG A 385 9.53 22.12 27.89
CA ARG A 385 9.97 21.81 29.26
C ARG A 385 8.91 22.21 30.28
N LEU A 386 8.26 23.35 30.09
CA LEU A 386 7.20 23.86 30.93
C LEU A 386 5.95 22.95 30.89
N LEU A 387 5.53 22.52 29.69
CA LEU A 387 4.48 21.49 29.53
C LEU A 387 4.80 20.24 30.36
N ARG A 388 6.05 19.75 30.31
CA ARG A 388 6.48 18.56 31.05
C ARG A 388 6.47 18.80 32.56
N ARG A 389 7.06 19.92 33.02
CA ARG A 389 7.23 20.22 34.44
C ARG A 389 5.88 20.40 35.16
N CYS A 390 4.90 21.00 34.51
CA CYS A 390 3.59 21.23 35.10
C CYS A 390 2.56 20.14 34.76
N ASN A 391 2.96 19.07 34.08
CA ASN A 391 2.05 18.07 33.50
C ASN A 391 0.91 18.73 32.70
N ALA A 392 1.25 19.76 31.92
CA ALA A 392 0.27 20.52 31.15
C ALA A 392 0.08 19.94 29.74
N VAL A 393 -1.12 20.12 29.20
CA VAL A 393 -1.55 19.55 27.93
C VAL A 393 -2.17 20.63 27.06
N VAL A 394 -1.74 20.73 25.81
CA VAL A 394 -2.38 21.61 24.81
C VAL A 394 -3.52 20.83 24.14
N SER A 395 -4.73 21.38 24.08
CA SER A 395 -5.88 20.69 23.49
C SER A 395 -6.75 21.65 22.68
N GLY A 396 -7.98 21.23 22.34
CA GLY A 396 -8.98 22.09 21.72
C GLY A 396 -8.66 22.45 20.28
N SER A 397 -8.90 23.71 19.92
CA SER A 397 -8.76 24.16 18.52
C SER A 397 -7.31 24.11 18.02
N PHE A 398 -6.33 24.30 18.89
CA PHE A 398 -4.92 24.23 18.50
C PHE A 398 -4.53 22.80 18.11
N ALA A 399 -4.85 21.81 18.95
CA ALA A 399 -4.56 20.41 18.67
C ALA A 399 -5.30 19.89 17.43
N LEU A 400 -6.56 20.28 17.24
CA LEU A 400 -7.33 19.95 16.03
C LEU A 400 -6.63 20.47 14.75
N GLN A 401 -6.14 21.70 14.75
CA GLN A 401 -5.42 22.30 13.62
C GLN A 401 -4.09 21.63 13.31
N TYR A 402 -3.39 21.20 14.36
CA TYR A 402 -2.12 20.49 14.23
C TYR A 402 -2.29 19.22 13.39
N PHE A 403 -3.25 18.37 13.73
CA PHE A 403 -3.52 17.13 12.99
C PHE A 403 -4.19 17.38 11.63
N ASP A 404 -5.14 18.32 11.56
CA ASP A 404 -5.84 18.67 10.31
C ASP A 404 -4.94 19.39 9.29
N ARG A 405 -3.75 19.81 9.73
CA ARG A 405 -2.81 20.67 8.97
C ARG A 405 -3.41 22.00 8.51
N LYS A 406 -4.61 22.37 8.93
CA LYS A 406 -5.30 23.63 8.57
C LYS A 406 -5.03 24.75 9.58
N ARG A 407 -5.25 26.00 9.15
CA ARG A 407 -5.28 27.19 10.02
C ARG A 407 -6.73 27.65 10.20
N TYR A 408 -7.18 27.76 11.44
CA TYR A 408 -8.45 28.36 11.82
C TYR A 408 -8.15 29.75 12.40
N VAL A 409 -8.34 30.78 11.58
CA VAL A 409 -8.10 32.18 11.97
C VAL A 409 -8.87 32.53 13.25
N GLY A 410 -8.22 33.24 14.17
CA GLY A 410 -8.80 33.66 15.45
C GLY A 410 -9.00 32.53 16.48
N SER A 411 -8.39 31.35 16.27
CA SER A 411 -8.40 30.28 17.26
C SER A 411 -7.48 30.56 18.45
N ASP A 412 -7.92 30.15 19.62
CA ASP A 412 -7.13 30.26 20.85
C ASP A 412 -6.25 29.01 21.04
N MET A 413 -5.19 29.15 21.84
CA MET A 413 -4.39 28.03 22.34
C MET A 413 -4.85 27.71 23.77
N ASP A 414 -5.45 26.54 23.94
CA ASP A 414 -5.97 26.08 25.23
C ASP A 414 -4.94 25.14 25.90
N ILE A 415 -4.46 25.52 27.08
CA ILE A 415 -3.46 24.78 27.87
C ILE A 415 -4.11 24.35 29.19
N PHE A 416 -4.23 23.04 29.39
CA PHE A 416 -4.87 22.42 30.55
C PHE A 416 -3.83 21.93 31.55
N LEU A 417 -4.04 22.24 32.83
CA LEU A 417 -3.10 21.91 33.91
C LEU A 417 -3.79 21.98 35.27
N ARG A 418 -3.16 21.40 36.29
CA ARG A 418 -3.60 21.53 37.69
C ARG A 418 -3.07 22.81 38.34
N CYS A 419 -3.70 23.21 39.44
CA CYS A 419 -3.42 24.44 40.19
C CYS A 419 -1.91 24.68 40.47
N ALA A 420 -1.14 23.63 40.77
CA ALA A 420 0.28 23.73 41.09
C ALA A 420 1.16 24.37 39.98
N GLY A 421 0.75 24.26 38.71
CA GLY A 421 1.53 24.80 37.59
C GLY A 421 1.10 26.20 37.14
N VAL A 422 0.03 26.76 37.69
CA VAL A 422 -0.63 27.97 37.17
C VAL A 422 0.26 29.19 37.29
N ASP A 423 0.84 29.42 38.47
CA ASP A 423 1.74 30.56 38.71
C ASP A 423 2.91 30.57 37.74
N GLU A 424 3.49 29.41 37.51
CA GLU A 424 4.65 29.24 36.65
C GLU A 424 4.31 29.51 35.18
N PHE A 425 3.19 28.97 34.69
CA PHE A 425 2.69 29.22 33.33
C PHE A 425 2.33 30.70 33.12
N CYS A 426 1.60 31.29 34.06
CA CYS A 426 1.21 32.70 34.01
C CYS A 426 2.44 33.63 34.01
N ALA A 427 3.44 33.34 34.85
CA ALA A 427 4.69 34.09 34.89
C ALA A 427 5.51 33.93 33.60
N TRP A 428 5.54 32.73 33.01
CA TRP A 428 6.20 32.50 31.74
C TRP A 428 5.51 33.21 30.58
N LEU A 429 4.18 33.17 30.48
CA LEU A 429 3.43 33.91 29.45
C LEU A 429 3.68 35.43 29.52
N LYS A 430 3.75 36.00 30.73
CA LYS A 430 4.13 37.41 30.91
C LYS A 430 5.53 37.71 30.36
N ARG A 431 6.51 36.82 30.60
CA ARG A 431 7.87 36.96 30.04
C ARG A 431 7.92 36.83 28.52
N GLU A 432 7.05 36.00 27.94
CA GLU A 432 6.85 35.88 26.48
C GLU A 432 6.08 37.07 25.86
N GLY A 433 5.76 38.10 26.66
CA GLY A 433 5.11 39.34 26.20
C GLY A 433 3.59 39.27 26.15
N TYR A 434 2.95 38.23 26.70
CA TYR A 434 1.51 38.17 26.81
C TYR A 434 0.99 38.98 28.01
N ARG A 435 -0.15 39.64 27.81
CA ARG A 435 -0.85 40.41 28.85
C ARG A 435 -2.11 39.65 29.28
N TYR A 436 -2.35 39.59 30.57
CA TYR A 436 -3.58 39.01 31.12
C TYR A 436 -4.79 39.89 30.77
N VAL A 437 -5.89 39.27 30.36
CA VAL A 437 -7.15 39.93 30.00
C VAL A 437 -8.26 39.30 30.83
N GLY A 438 -8.40 39.78 32.06
CA GLY A 438 -9.50 39.45 32.98
C GLY A 438 -10.16 40.73 33.47
N GLY A 439 -11.49 40.74 33.51
CA GLY A 439 -12.26 41.90 33.95
C GLY A 439 -12.07 42.14 35.44
N GLY A 440 -11.36 43.23 35.78
CA GLY A 440 -11.15 43.69 37.15
C GLY A 440 -9.97 43.02 37.83
N THR A 441 -8.89 43.78 38.02
CA THR A 441 -7.57 43.40 38.55
C THR A 441 -6.67 42.63 37.58
N SER A 442 -5.43 43.14 37.44
CA SER A 442 -4.26 42.35 37.01
C SER A 442 -4.29 40.99 37.73
N TYR A 443 -3.63 39.95 37.22
CA TYR A 443 -3.27 38.78 38.05
C TYR A 443 -2.36 39.29 39.18
N ILE A 444 -2.98 39.89 40.21
CA ILE A 444 -2.42 40.41 41.43
C ILE A 444 -2.43 39.22 42.35
N ARG A 445 -1.23 38.91 42.81
CA ARG A 445 -0.90 37.89 43.79
C ARG A 445 -1.64 38.20 45.10
N THR A 446 -2.89 37.78 45.24
CA THR A 446 -3.48 37.55 46.56
C THR A 446 -2.77 36.36 47.17
N SER A 447 -2.68 36.29 48.49
CA SER A 447 -2.00 35.20 49.22
C SER A 447 -2.50 33.80 48.83
N PHE A 448 -3.70 33.69 48.26
CA PHE A 448 -4.23 32.49 47.62
C PHE A 448 -5.00 32.85 46.33
N PRO A 449 -4.61 32.33 45.15
CA PRO A 449 -5.38 32.45 43.91
C PRO A 449 -6.78 31.81 44.03
N GLN A 450 -7.79 32.37 43.36
CA GLN A 450 -9.19 31.94 43.49
C GLN A 450 -9.43 30.48 43.05
N ASP A 451 -8.68 30.00 42.08
CA ASP A 451 -8.61 28.61 41.62
C ASP A 451 -8.00 27.67 42.68
N THR A 452 -7.00 28.13 43.43
CA THR A 452 -6.45 27.39 44.58
C THR A 452 -7.47 27.29 45.71
N LEU A 453 -8.17 28.39 46.02
CA LEU A 453 -9.25 28.39 47.00
C LEU A 453 -10.40 27.45 46.60
N LYS A 454 -10.73 27.37 45.31
CA LYS A 454 -11.73 26.42 44.79
C LYS A 454 -11.25 24.97 44.87
N ALA A 455 -9.97 24.69 44.58
CA ALA A 455 -9.40 23.34 44.71
C ALA A 455 -9.43 22.84 46.16
N LEU A 456 -9.30 23.75 47.13
CA LEU A 456 -9.35 23.44 48.57
C LEU A 456 -10.78 23.40 49.14
N ALA A 457 -11.79 23.85 48.39
CA ALA A 457 -13.17 23.86 48.84
C ALA A 457 -13.76 22.44 48.89
N ARG A 458 -14.70 22.18 49.82
CA ARG A 458 -15.39 20.88 49.90
C ARG A 458 -16.15 20.61 48.59
N ARG A 459 -15.83 19.48 47.93
CA ARG A 459 -16.53 19.02 46.73
C ARG A 459 -18.02 18.80 47.06
N ASN A 460 -18.90 19.43 46.29
CA ASN A 460 -20.33 19.13 46.26
C ASN A 460 -20.73 18.69 44.85
N ALA A 461 -21.90 18.06 44.68
CA ALA A 461 -22.37 17.53 43.40
C ALA A 461 -22.53 18.58 42.27
N LYS A 462 -22.36 19.88 42.56
CA LYS A 462 -22.41 20.98 41.58
C LYS A 462 -21.04 21.58 41.24
N HIS A 463 -19.95 21.15 41.87
CA HIS A 463 -18.59 21.59 41.54
C HIS A 463 -18.02 20.73 40.40
N GLY A 464 -17.96 21.29 39.19
CA GLY A 464 -17.27 20.65 38.06
C GLY A 464 -15.74 20.68 38.22
N SER A 465 -15.04 19.90 37.42
CA SER A 465 -13.55 19.80 37.45
C SER A 465 -12.83 21.07 36.98
N LEU A 466 -13.53 22.05 36.41
CA LEU A 466 -12.96 23.33 35.98
C LEU A 466 -12.88 24.34 37.14
N LEU A 467 -11.65 24.72 37.52
CA LEU A 467 -11.39 25.67 38.61
C LEU A 467 -11.33 27.12 38.12
N GLY A 468 -10.74 27.35 36.95
CA GLY A 468 -10.56 28.69 36.39
C GLY A 468 -10.07 28.69 34.95
N VAL A 469 -10.26 29.82 34.27
CA VAL A 469 -9.71 30.07 32.94
C VAL A 469 -9.04 31.43 32.95
N HIS A 470 -7.73 31.46 32.73
CA HIS A 470 -6.95 32.70 32.65
C HIS A 470 -6.60 32.99 31.19
N THR A 471 -7.10 34.09 30.65
CA THR A 471 -6.86 34.48 29.26
C THR A 471 -5.70 35.46 29.16
N PHE A 472 -4.76 35.16 28.27
CA PHE A 472 -3.59 35.96 27.97
C PHE A 472 -3.60 36.34 26.50
N GLN A 473 -3.22 37.58 26.18
CA GLN A 473 -3.23 38.11 24.82
C GLN A 473 -1.91 38.78 24.46
N ARG A 474 -1.47 38.60 23.21
CA ARG A 474 -0.32 39.29 22.64
C ARG A 474 -0.70 39.81 21.25
N LEU A 475 -0.35 41.06 20.97
CA LEU A 475 -0.49 41.66 19.65
C LEU A 475 0.73 41.30 18.81
N VAL A 476 0.51 40.75 17.62
CA VAL A 476 1.58 40.36 16.71
C VAL A 476 1.34 41.01 15.36
N GLY A 477 2.33 41.73 14.84
CA GLY A 477 2.30 42.29 13.49
C GLY A 477 2.49 41.18 12.45
N THR A 478 1.63 41.13 11.44
CA THR A 478 1.75 40.22 10.30
C THR A 478 2.68 40.82 9.24
N ALA A 479 3.22 39.96 8.38
CA ALA A 479 4.02 40.39 7.22
C ALA A 479 3.25 41.32 6.25
N THR A 480 1.92 41.31 6.32
CA THR A 480 1.02 42.17 5.54
C THR A 480 0.67 43.49 6.24
N GLY A 481 1.27 43.78 7.40
CA GLY A 481 1.05 45.02 8.15
C GLY A 481 -0.21 45.04 9.03
N HIS A 482 -0.93 43.92 9.18
CA HIS A 482 -2.07 43.82 10.09
C HIS A 482 -1.62 43.41 11.49
N VAL A 483 -2.40 43.78 12.51
CA VAL A 483 -2.17 43.32 13.89
C VAL A 483 -3.11 42.16 14.18
N GLU A 484 -2.56 40.98 14.49
CA GLU A 484 -3.31 39.81 14.93
C GLU A 484 -3.22 39.69 16.46
N VAL A 485 -4.36 39.38 17.10
CA VAL A 485 -4.42 39.10 18.53
C VAL A 485 -4.24 37.61 18.75
N MET A 486 -3.11 37.20 19.32
CA MET A 486 -2.90 35.83 19.75
C MET A 486 -3.42 35.64 21.17
N ARG A 487 -4.26 34.63 21.41
CA ARG A 487 -4.90 34.37 22.70
C ARG A 487 -4.55 32.99 23.24
N VAL A 488 -3.93 32.95 24.42
CA VAL A 488 -3.62 31.72 25.17
C VAL A 488 -4.55 31.64 26.37
N GLN A 489 -5.21 30.51 26.55
CA GLN A 489 -6.05 30.23 27.73
C GLN A 489 -5.36 29.18 28.60
N ILE A 490 -5.10 29.55 29.85
CA ILE A 490 -4.65 28.64 30.91
C ILE A 490 -5.92 28.12 31.60
N VAL A 491 -6.27 26.87 31.34
CA VAL A 491 -7.45 26.18 31.85
C VAL A 491 -7.03 25.35 33.05
N VAL A 492 -7.46 25.78 34.24
CA VAL A 492 -7.09 25.16 35.51
C VAL A 492 -8.12 24.12 35.88
N VAL A 493 -7.69 22.88 36.08
CA VAL A 493 -8.56 21.74 36.40
C VAL A 493 -8.16 21.07 37.71
N ASP A 494 -9.15 20.45 38.37
CA ASP A 494 -9.00 19.75 39.65
C ASP A 494 -8.71 18.24 39.49
N THR A 495 -8.66 17.75 38.25
CA THR A 495 -8.38 16.35 37.89
C THR A 495 -7.14 16.26 37.01
N ASP A 496 -6.75 15.06 36.56
CA ASP A 496 -5.74 14.98 35.51
C ASP A 496 -6.25 15.70 34.24
N PRO A 497 -5.44 16.52 33.56
CA PRO A 497 -5.86 17.20 32.34
C PRO A 497 -6.41 16.28 31.25
N LEU A 498 -5.90 15.05 31.14
CA LEU A 498 -6.38 14.08 30.16
C LEU A 498 -7.75 13.51 30.54
N GLU A 499 -8.00 13.25 31.83
CA GLU A 499 -9.33 12.89 32.33
C GLU A 499 -10.34 13.99 32.02
N HIS A 500 -9.98 15.26 32.27
CA HIS A 500 -10.84 16.39 31.93
C HIS A 500 -11.13 16.46 30.43
N ILE A 501 -10.12 16.27 29.57
CA ILE A 501 -10.29 16.26 28.11
C ILE A 501 -11.22 15.13 27.67
N LEU A 502 -11.10 13.93 28.23
CA LEU A 502 -11.91 12.79 27.83
C LEU A 502 -13.35 12.88 28.35
N PHE A 503 -13.54 13.26 29.61
CA PHE A 503 -14.83 13.09 30.30
C PHE A 503 -15.71 14.35 30.28
N GLU A 504 -15.13 15.53 30.10
CA GLU A 504 -15.85 16.82 30.26
C GLU A 504 -15.99 17.62 28.96
N PHE A 505 -15.27 17.23 27.90
CA PHE A 505 -15.34 17.93 26.62
C PHE A 505 -16.69 17.75 25.94
N HIS A 506 -17.16 18.82 25.30
CA HIS A 506 -18.46 18.87 24.65
C HIS A 506 -18.54 18.04 23.36
N SER A 507 -17.41 17.72 22.72
CA SER A 507 -17.42 16.90 21.50
C SER A 507 -16.09 16.23 21.15
N THR A 508 -16.16 15.16 20.35
CA THR A 508 -14.98 14.34 20.00
C THR A 508 -13.92 15.06 19.15
N ALA A 509 -14.27 16.03 18.31
CA ALA A 509 -13.31 16.73 17.45
C ALA A 509 -12.31 17.61 18.23
N VAL A 510 -12.56 17.89 19.51
CA VAL A 510 -11.65 18.69 20.35
C VAL A 510 -10.85 17.86 21.35
N MET A 511 -11.07 16.55 21.41
CA MET A 511 -10.39 15.65 22.37
C MET A 511 -8.96 15.27 21.96
N ASN A 512 -8.46 15.86 20.88
CA ASN A 512 -7.08 15.70 20.44
C ASN A 512 -6.19 16.58 21.31
N PHE A 513 -4.99 16.11 21.65
CA PHE A 513 -4.10 16.84 22.53
C PHE A 513 -2.63 16.64 22.22
N LEU A 514 -1.81 17.59 22.68
CA LEU A 514 -0.36 17.56 22.62
C LEU A 514 0.20 17.70 24.04
N THR A 515 1.05 16.76 24.43
CA THR A 515 1.89 16.87 25.63
C THR A 515 3.28 17.37 25.23
N ALA A 516 4.21 17.42 26.19
CA ALA A 516 5.61 17.72 25.91
C ALA A 516 6.26 16.73 24.92
N ASP A 517 5.75 15.49 24.85
CA ASP A 517 6.43 14.35 24.24
C ASP A 517 5.63 13.66 23.11
N ARG A 518 4.32 13.91 23.04
CA ARG A 518 3.46 13.27 22.03
C ARG A 518 2.28 14.16 21.61
N ALA A 519 1.77 13.90 20.42
CA ALA A 519 0.43 14.30 20.01
C ALA A 519 -0.46 13.06 19.93
N VAL A 520 -1.71 13.16 20.40
CA VAL A 520 -2.69 12.08 20.31
C VAL A 520 -4.02 12.61 19.79
N ALA A 521 -4.55 11.94 18.77
CA ALA A 521 -5.93 12.08 18.35
C ALA A 521 -6.72 10.83 18.74
N ILE A 522 -7.77 11.00 19.55
CA ILE A 522 -8.55 9.89 20.12
C ILE A 522 -9.51 9.26 19.09
N PHE A 523 -10.10 10.09 18.22
CA PHE A 523 -11.05 9.67 17.20
C PHE A 523 -10.59 10.11 15.80
N PRO A 524 -9.41 9.66 15.33
CA PRO A 524 -8.78 10.19 14.14
C PRO A 524 -9.59 9.92 12.87
N PHE A 525 -10.16 8.72 12.73
CA PHE A 525 -10.96 8.37 11.56
C PHE A 525 -12.22 9.23 11.46
N ASN A 526 -13.00 9.32 12.55
CA ASN A 526 -14.22 10.14 12.52
C ASN A 526 -13.88 11.63 12.35
N THR A 527 -12.85 12.14 13.04
CA THR A 527 -12.51 13.58 13.04
C THR A 527 -11.90 14.03 11.71
N TYR A 528 -10.86 13.35 11.23
CA TYR A 528 -10.04 13.84 10.10
C TYR A 528 -10.43 13.24 8.75
N ILE A 529 -10.98 12.03 8.74
CA ILE A 529 -11.41 11.38 7.50
C ILE A 529 -12.88 11.69 7.22
N GLN A 530 -13.76 11.36 8.16
CA GLN A 530 -15.21 11.51 7.96
C GLN A 530 -15.75 12.92 8.30
N ARG A 531 -14.91 13.80 8.87
CA ARG A 531 -15.31 15.16 9.31
C ARG A 531 -16.52 15.16 10.25
N VAL A 532 -16.51 14.28 11.25
CA VAL A 532 -17.60 14.09 12.22
C VAL A 532 -17.12 14.47 13.60
N SER A 533 -18.00 15.13 14.36
CA SER A 533 -17.83 15.32 15.79
C SER A 533 -19.08 14.88 16.53
N PHE A 534 -18.95 13.93 17.44
CA PHE A 534 -20.06 13.50 18.28
C PHE A 534 -20.16 14.38 19.51
N VAL A 535 -21.38 14.77 19.89
CA VAL A 535 -21.63 15.49 21.14
C VAL A 535 -21.47 14.51 22.31
N THR A 536 -20.61 14.83 23.26
CA THR A 536 -20.23 13.97 24.40
C THR A 536 -20.65 14.50 25.76
N HIS A 537 -20.86 15.82 25.86
CA HIS A 537 -21.30 16.48 27.09
C HIS A 537 -22.13 17.72 26.72
N ALA A 538 -23.32 17.85 27.31
CA ALA A 538 -24.27 18.91 26.94
C ALA A 538 -24.95 19.59 28.15
N PRO A 539 -24.18 20.21 29.07
CA PRO A 539 -24.75 20.79 30.28
C PRO A 539 -25.72 21.96 29.97
N PRO A 540 -26.85 22.08 30.66
CA PRO A 540 -27.78 23.21 30.49
C PRO A 540 -27.10 24.57 30.75
N PRO A 541 -27.53 25.67 30.09
CA PRO A 541 -28.65 25.79 29.15
C PRO A 541 -28.27 25.52 27.69
N ALA A 542 -29.25 25.05 26.90
CA ALA A 542 -29.12 24.74 25.47
C ALA A 542 -28.54 25.89 24.62
N SER A 543 -28.76 27.15 25.02
CA SER A 543 -28.28 28.35 24.30
C SER A 543 -26.75 28.41 24.16
N LYS A 544 -25.99 27.89 25.14
CA LYS A 544 -24.52 27.84 25.08
C LYS A 544 -24.01 26.83 24.05
N HIS A 545 -24.82 25.85 23.67
CA HIS A 545 -24.43 24.81 22.72
C HIS A 545 -24.48 25.25 21.26
N VAL A 546 -25.31 26.22 20.93
CA VAL A 546 -25.49 26.71 19.56
C VAL A 546 -24.19 27.33 19.02
N VAL A 547 -23.47 28.08 19.85
CA VAL A 547 -22.28 28.84 19.44
C VAL A 547 -21.14 27.93 19.00
N TRP A 548 -20.78 26.94 19.82
CA TRP A 548 -19.68 26.03 19.48
C TRP A 548 -20.09 25.07 18.35
N LYS A 549 -21.35 24.58 18.32
CA LYS A 549 -21.85 23.75 17.21
C LYS A 549 -21.75 24.49 15.88
N LYS A 550 -22.15 25.78 15.83
CA LYS A 550 -22.01 26.64 14.65
C LYS A 550 -20.55 26.85 14.27
N LYS A 551 -19.66 27.06 15.25
CA LYS A 551 -18.20 27.21 15.04
C LYS A 551 -17.61 26.00 14.31
N TYR A 552 -17.86 24.77 14.78
CA TYR A 552 -17.29 23.57 14.15
C TYR A 552 -18.00 23.16 12.85
N ARG A 553 -19.30 23.42 12.70
CA ARG A 553 -19.98 23.31 11.39
C ARG A 553 -19.36 24.21 10.33
N LYS A 554 -19.03 25.47 10.66
CA LYS A 554 -18.32 26.38 9.76
C LYS A 554 -16.92 25.88 9.37
N ARG A 555 -16.31 25.02 10.20
CA ARG A 555 -15.02 24.36 9.92
C ARG A 555 -15.18 23.06 9.10
N GLY A 556 -16.40 22.75 8.66
CA GLY A 556 -16.71 21.59 7.82
C GLY A 556 -17.06 20.32 8.58
N PHE A 557 -17.31 20.38 9.90
CA PHE A 557 -17.67 19.20 10.69
C PHE A 557 -19.19 18.97 10.72
N ALA A 558 -19.60 17.73 10.47
CA ALA A 558 -20.92 17.24 10.84
C ALA A 558 -20.96 16.98 12.35
N VAL A 559 -21.70 17.81 13.09
CA VAL A 559 -21.86 17.68 14.55
C VAL A 559 -23.11 16.87 14.86
N VAL A 560 -22.94 15.67 15.44
CA VAL A 560 -23.98 14.65 15.65
C VAL A 560 -24.33 14.53 17.14
N GLY A 561 -25.60 14.75 17.49
CA GLY A 561 -26.12 14.66 18.87
C GLY A 561 -27.23 13.61 19.04
N GLY A 562 -27.79 13.52 20.26
CA GLY A 562 -28.88 12.61 20.63
C GLY A 562 -30.17 13.01 19.92
N GLY A 563 -30.64 12.20 18.97
CA GLY A 563 -31.79 12.47 18.08
C GLY A 563 -31.47 12.40 16.58
N SER A 564 -30.18 12.31 16.21
CA SER A 564 -29.77 12.11 14.82
C SER A 564 -29.83 10.62 14.46
N HIS A 565 -30.75 10.22 13.57
CA HIS A 565 -30.88 8.85 13.01
C HIS A 565 -29.79 8.50 11.97
N ASP A 566 -28.65 9.19 11.98
CA ASP A 566 -27.59 9.00 10.98
C ASP A 566 -26.97 7.59 11.18
N CYS A 567 -27.47 6.63 10.39
CA CYS A 567 -27.29 5.19 10.57
C CYS A 567 -25.87 4.67 10.24
N VAL A 568 -24.94 5.51 9.77
CA VAL A 568 -23.76 5.00 9.03
C VAL A 568 -22.44 5.66 9.38
N ARG A 569 -22.09 5.81 10.67
CA ARG A 569 -20.74 6.27 11.03
C ARG A 569 -20.09 5.35 12.07
N ARG A 570 -19.28 4.39 11.58
CA ARG A 570 -18.47 3.46 12.38
C ARG A 570 -17.64 4.22 13.41
N VAL A 571 -18.12 4.27 14.65
CA VAL A 571 -17.37 4.74 15.82
C VAL A 571 -16.94 3.51 16.62
N VAL A 572 -15.70 3.52 17.12
CA VAL A 572 -15.21 2.43 17.97
C VAL A 572 -15.79 2.62 19.36
N LEU A 573 -16.76 1.77 19.71
CA LEU A 573 -17.41 1.71 21.03
C LEU A 573 -16.66 0.76 21.97
N GLY A 574 -16.98 0.85 23.26
CA GLY A 574 -16.44 -0.03 24.30
C GLY A 574 -15.12 0.44 24.89
N LEU A 575 -14.41 -0.48 25.54
CA LEU A 575 -13.17 -0.21 26.27
C LEU A 575 -12.05 0.19 25.31
N ARG A 576 -11.39 1.30 25.62
CA ARG A 576 -10.27 1.88 24.89
C ARG A 576 -9.21 2.37 25.86
N HIS A 577 -8.01 2.62 25.35
CA HIS A 577 -6.95 3.28 26.11
C HIS A 577 -6.28 4.34 25.25
N ILE A 578 -5.71 5.37 25.88
CA ILE A 578 -4.97 6.40 25.16
C ILE A 578 -3.79 5.74 24.42
N GLY A 579 -3.73 5.94 23.11
CA GLY A 579 -2.69 5.37 22.25
C GLY A 579 -2.95 3.96 21.74
N ASP A 580 -4.17 3.43 21.87
CA ASP A 580 -4.58 2.18 21.23
C ASP A 580 -4.49 2.24 19.69
N ARG A 581 -4.71 1.10 19.02
CA ARG A 581 -4.70 0.99 17.54
C ARG A 581 -5.72 1.89 16.82
N SER A 582 -6.70 2.42 17.56
CA SER A 582 -7.76 3.28 17.04
C SER A 582 -7.43 4.77 17.27
N CYS A 583 -6.34 5.09 17.97
CA CYS A 583 -5.79 6.43 18.11
C CYS A 583 -4.76 6.73 17.01
N TRP A 584 -4.58 8.01 16.69
CA TRP A 584 -3.41 8.46 15.92
C TRP A 584 -2.44 9.13 16.87
N THR A 585 -1.31 8.45 17.13
CA THR A 585 -0.28 8.87 18.08
C THR A 585 1.00 9.24 17.36
N MET A 586 1.56 10.40 17.68
CA MET A 586 2.84 10.87 17.16
C MET A 586 3.78 11.15 18.32
N THR A 587 4.99 10.58 18.28
CA THR A 587 6.00 10.78 19.33
C THR A 587 7.04 11.78 18.87
N PHE A 588 7.39 12.74 19.71
CA PHE A 588 8.40 13.73 19.40
C PHE A 588 9.78 13.23 19.80
N ARG A 589 10.76 13.27 18.88
CA ARG A 589 12.15 12.84 19.11
C ARG A 589 12.90 13.81 20.04
N HIS A 590 12.61 13.78 21.33
CA HIS A 590 13.50 14.27 22.38
C HIS A 590 13.22 13.48 23.66
N ARG A 591 14.14 12.59 24.04
CA ARG A 591 14.10 11.95 25.37
C ARG A 591 14.32 13.04 26.41
N GLY A 592 13.28 13.38 27.16
CA GLY A 592 13.42 14.20 28.36
C GLY A 592 14.19 13.44 29.45
N TYR A 593 14.77 14.18 30.41
CA TYR A 593 15.53 13.64 31.55
C TYR A 593 14.69 12.72 32.48
N TYR A 594 13.36 12.78 32.43
CA TYR A 594 12.46 11.99 33.28
C TYR A 594 11.56 11.07 32.44
N GLY A 595 12.17 10.15 31.70
CA GLY A 595 11.46 9.06 31.01
C GLY A 595 10.36 9.51 30.02
N VAL A 596 9.67 8.54 29.45
CA VAL A 596 8.52 8.78 28.57
C VAL A 596 7.28 8.75 29.45
N SER A 597 6.63 9.90 29.67
CA SER A 597 5.31 9.91 30.33
C SER A 597 4.33 9.14 29.44
N LYS A 598 3.95 7.92 29.84
CA LYS A 598 2.88 7.16 29.23
C LYS A 598 1.57 7.60 29.88
N PRO A 599 0.69 8.34 29.19
CA PRO A 599 -0.68 8.48 29.65
C PRO A 599 -1.38 7.13 29.48
N ASN A 600 -1.24 6.27 30.48
CA ASN A 600 -2.01 5.04 30.59
C ASN A 600 -3.34 5.40 31.24
N LEU A 601 -4.25 5.94 30.43
CA LEU A 601 -5.62 6.20 30.87
C LEU A 601 -6.56 5.36 30.01
N ASP A 602 -7.23 4.43 30.69
CA ASP A 602 -8.29 3.62 30.11
C ASP A 602 -9.60 4.40 30.18
N PHE A 603 -10.44 4.25 29.17
CA PHE A 603 -11.74 4.89 29.08
C PHE A 603 -12.69 4.02 28.27
N GLU A 604 -13.99 4.26 28.43
CA GLU A 604 -15.02 3.54 27.69
C GLU A 604 -15.85 4.52 26.85
N VAL A 605 -16.13 4.13 25.60
CA VAL A 605 -16.94 4.90 24.67
C VAL A 605 -18.33 4.27 24.58
N LEU A 606 -19.32 4.98 25.12
CA LEU A 606 -20.71 4.53 25.22
C LEU A 606 -21.59 5.26 24.21
N SER A 607 -22.56 4.55 23.62
CA SER A 607 -23.52 5.11 22.65
C SER A 607 -24.78 5.62 23.34
N SER A 608 -25.47 6.61 22.77
CA SER A 608 -26.80 7.01 23.25
C SER A 608 -27.84 5.89 23.16
N GLU A 609 -27.60 4.87 22.33
CA GLU A 609 -28.50 3.73 22.13
C GLU A 609 -28.66 2.84 23.37
N ILE A 610 -27.71 2.89 24.32
CA ILE A 610 -27.81 2.15 25.58
C ILE A 610 -28.54 2.92 26.69
N GLY A 611 -29.06 4.13 26.40
CA GLY A 611 -29.86 4.92 27.36
C GLY A 611 -29.08 5.62 28.48
N ILE A 612 -27.74 5.52 28.50
CA ILE A 612 -26.87 6.02 29.59
C ILE A 612 -26.30 7.43 29.29
N VAL A 613 -26.66 8.03 28.15
CA VAL A 613 -26.08 9.30 27.68
C VAL A 613 -27.04 10.47 27.94
N GLU A 614 -26.49 11.62 28.37
CA GLU A 614 -27.24 12.86 28.59
C GLU A 614 -28.09 13.27 27.38
N GLU A 615 -29.25 13.89 27.63
CA GLU A 615 -30.15 14.36 26.58
C GLU A 615 -29.40 15.31 25.60
N GLY A 616 -29.49 15.00 24.30
CA GLY A 616 -28.80 15.74 23.24
C GLY A 616 -27.34 15.32 22.97
N CYS A 617 -26.76 14.40 23.75
CA CYS A 617 -25.46 13.78 23.49
C CYS A 617 -25.62 12.49 22.65
N LYS A 618 -24.66 12.19 21.77
CA LYS A 618 -24.64 10.95 20.96
C LYS A 618 -23.73 9.89 21.57
N LEU A 619 -22.66 10.32 22.24
CA LEU A 619 -21.73 9.44 22.93
C LEU A 619 -21.55 9.90 24.38
N LYS A 620 -21.11 9.00 25.26
CA LYS A 620 -20.49 9.36 26.54
C LYS A 620 -19.13 8.69 26.59
N ILE A 621 -18.12 9.46 27.00
CA ILE A 621 -16.80 8.93 27.33
C ILE A 621 -16.71 8.97 28.84
N ALA A 622 -16.42 7.82 29.44
CA ALA A 622 -16.44 7.65 30.88
C ALA A 622 -15.30 6.74 31.33
N GLU A 623 -15.14 6.64 32.65
CA GLU A 623 -14.30 5.61 33.24
C GLU A 623 -14.76 4.20 32.80
N PRO A 624 -13.83 3.24 32.66
CA PRO A 624 -14.18 1.87 32.32
C PRO A 624 -15.22 1.26 33.26
N TYR A 625 -16.14 0.48 32.70
CA TYR A 625 -17.12 -0.34 33.43
C TYR A 625 -18.22 0.42 34.19
N VAL A 626 -18.34 1.75 34.02
CA VAL A 626 -19.38 2.56 34.68
C VAL A 626 -20.80 2.04 34.39
N TRP A 627 -21.06 1.48 33.21
CA TRP A 627 -22.35 0.90 32.85
C TRP A 627 -22.80 -0.27 33.74
N ARG A 628 -21.86 -0.98 34.40
CA ARG A 628 -22.21 -2.10 35.31
C ARG A 628 -23.02 -1.66 36.52
N THR A 629 -22.99 -0.36 36.86
CA THR A 629 -23.77 0.22 37.95
C THR A 629 -25.25 0.43 37.60
N PHE A 630 -25.64 0.31 36.32
CA PHE A 630 -27.00 0.55 35.81
C PHE A 630 -27.75 -0.72 35.39
N LEU A 631 -27.14 -1.91 35.50
CA LEU A 631 -27.76 -3.21 35.20
C LEU A 631 -28.17 -4.00 36.46
N LEU A 632 -28.21 -3.32 37.62
CA LEU A 632 -28.88 -3.75 38.85
C LEU A 632 -30.20 -2.99 38.96
#